data_AF-A0A328RXX0-F1
#
_entry.id   AF-A0A328RXX0-F1
#
_cell.length_a   1.000
_cell.length_b   1.000
_cell.length_c   1.000
_cell.angle_alpha   90.00
_cell.angle_beta   90.00
_cell.angle_gamma   90.00
#
_symmetry.space_group_name_H-M   'P 1'
#
loop_
_entity.id
_entity.type
_entity.pdbx_description
1 polymer ?
#
loop_
_entity_poly.entity_id
_entity_poly.type
_entity_poly.pdbx_seq_one_letter_code
_entity_poly.pdbx_strand_id
1 'polypeptide(L)'
;MNIKKLSLILIFLMVSCLLTTIVSADDSEDRMVKHDFFPVDFVFEYSDGNTTDYKGDLGLQHAFCTNTEDNATYRLSPGSVRGIAYATKGTFKFNETIQTTRYKLTDSDVFGVLVMYYKNGTEIKSLDISDNDLTADQRQYFDDYNQQRQEYLEQQTADEIDSMSSQQSYQYSHQKSHQSGLIFGSHGVGYYRSF
;
A
#
# COMPACT_ATOMS: atom_id res chain seq x y z
N MET A 1 -47.29 45.43 -29.94
CA MET A 1 -46.57 44.14 -29.94
C MET A 1 -47.61 43.02 -30.06
N ASN A 2 -47.49 42.11 -31.03
CA ASN A 2 -48.53 41.13 -31.36
C ASN A 2 -48.49 39.97 -30.36
N ILE A 3 -49.59 39.70 -29.64
CA ILE A 3 -49.71 38.68 -28.59
C ILE A 3 -49.26 37.29 -29.08
N LYS A 4 -49.49 36.98 -30.36
CA LYS A 4 -49.04 35.73 -30.99
C LYS A 4 -47.51 35.63 -31.08
N LYS A 5 -46.81 36.76 -31.31
CA LYS A 5 -45.35 36.82 -31.34
C LYS A 5 -44.74 36.73 -29.93
N LEU A 6 -45.41 37.29 -28.92
CA LEU A 6 -44.99 37.19 -27.52
C LEU A 6 -45.10 35.74 -26.99
N SER A 7 -46.21 35.07 -27.32
CA SER A 7 -46.43 33.66 -26.96
C SER A 7 -45.39 32.72 -27.59
N LEU A 8 -45.03 32.95 -28.85
CA LEU A 8 -44.01 32.15 -29.53
C LEU A 8 -42.62 32.31 -28.90
N ILE A 9 -42.26 33.53 -28.47
CA ILE A 9 -40.99 33.81 -27.79
C ILE A 9 -40.95 33.14 -26.41
N LEU A 10 -42.06 33.20 -25.66
CA LEU A 10 -42.16 32.55 -24.34
C LEU A 10 -42.06 31.02 -24.42
N ILE A 11 -42.65 30.40 -25.45
CA ILE A 11 -42.51 28.95 -25.68
C ILE A 11 -41.07 28.61 -26.05
N PHE A 12 -40.43 29.40 -26.91
CA PHE A 12 -39.03 29.17 -27.28
C PHE A 12 -38.08 29.30 -26.07
N LEU A 13 -38.36 30.23 -25.16
CA LEU A 13 -37.57 30.47 -23.95
C LEU A 13 -37.77 29.36 -22.90
N MET A 14 -38.98 28.83 -22.74
CA MET A 14 -39.22 27.65 -21.88
C MET A 14 -38.57 26.39 -22.44
N VAL A 15 -38.60 26.17 -23.76
CA VAL A 15 -37.95 25.02 -24.39
C VAL A 15 -36.42 25.13 -24.30
N SER A 16 -35.84 26.34 -24.41
CA SER A 16 -34.39 26.52 -24.21
C SER A 16 -33.95 26.30 -22.76
N CYS A 17 -34.79 26.63 -21.78
CA CYS A 17 -34.49 26.38 -20.36
C CYS A 17 -34.60 24.90 -19.96
N LEU A 18 -35.37 24.08 -20.68
CA LEU A 18 -35.49 22.64 -20.43
C LEU A 18 -34.31 21.83 -21.00
N LEU A 19 -33.45 22.43 -21.83
CA LEU A 19 -32.32 21.76 -22.49
C LEU A 19 -30.95 21.98 -21.81
N THR A 20 -30.90 22.71 -20.68
CA THR A 20 -29.61 23.11 -20.05
C THR A 20 -29.22 22.32 -18.81
N THR A 21 -29.91 21.23 -18.44
CA THR A 21 -29.43 20.34 -17.37
C THR A 21 -28.65 19.16 -17.94
N ILE A 22 -27.53 19.45 -18.63
CA ILE A 22 -26.46 18.46 -18.73
C ILE A 22 -25.69 18.60 -17.43
N VAL A 23 -26.10 17.82 -16.43
CA VAL A 23 -25.29 17.61 -15.24
C VAL A 23 -23.99 16.98 -15.72
N SER A 24 -22.86 17.68 -15.61
CA SER A 24 -21.57 17.00 -15.58
C SER A 24 -21.63 16.05 -14.39
N ALA A 25 -21.66 14.74 -14.65
CA ALA A 25 -21.42 13.75 -13.62
C ALA A 25 -20.04 14.06 -13.04
N ASP A 26 -20.03 14.51 -11.79
CA ASP A 26 -18.81 14.75 -11.06
C ASP A 26 -18.18 13.39 -10.76
N ASP A 27 -16.91 13.21 -11.12
CA ASP A 27 -16.13 11.97 -10.93
C ASP A 27 -15.99 11.60 -9.43
N SER A 28 -16.48 12.46 -8.54
CA SER A 28 -16.57 12.26 -7.10
C SER A 28 -17.66 11.27 -6.67
N GLU A 29 -18.76 11.13 -7.43
CA GLU A 29 -19.84 10.20 -7.08
C GLU A 29 -19.36 8.74 -7.20
N ASP A 30 -18.56 8.43 -8.21
CA ASP A 30 -18.05 7.06 -8.45
C ASP A 30 -17.13 6.60 -7.30
N ARG A 31 -16.44 7.54 -6.64
CA ARG A 31 -15.57 7.27 -5.47
C ARG A 31 -16.34 6.92 -4.19
N MET A 32 -17.66 7.12 -4.16
CA MET A 32 -18.50 6.78 -3.01
C MET A 32 -19.34 5.52 -3.24
N VAL A 33 -19.32 4.95 -4.46
CA VAL A 33 -20.04 3.72 -4.78
C VAL A 33 -19.33 2.52 -4.15
N LYS A 34 -20.09 1.74 -3.38
CA LYS A 34 -19.60 0.47 -2.84
C LYS A 34 -19.70 -0.63 -3.89
N HIS A 35 -18.61 -1.34 -4.07
CA HIS A 35 -18.51 -2.53 -4.91
C HIS A 35 -18.22 -3.75 -4.05
N ASP A 36 -18.78 -4.88 -4.45
CA ASP A 36 -18.38 -6.15 -3.88
C ASP A 36 -16.92 -6.44 -4.24
N PHE A 37 -16.17 -6.86 -3.22
CA PHE A 37 -14.72 -6.99 -3.28
C PHE A 37 -14.32 -8.28 -2.56
N PHE A 38 -13.80 -9.24 -3.32
CA PHE A 38 -13.25 -10.48 -2.81
C PHE A 38 -11.84 -10.66 -3.40
N PRO A 39 -10.82 -10.06 -2.75
CA PRO A 39 -9.48 -9.99 -3.28
C PRO A 39 -8.75 -11.34 -3.16
N VAL A 40 -8.09 -11.72 -4.24
CA VAL A 40 -7.26 -12.93 -4.36
C VAL A 40 -5.96 -12.61 -5.10
N ASP A 41 -5.04 -13.57 -5.16
CA ASP A 41 -3.80 -13.51 -5.95
C ASP A 41 -2.98 -12.23 -5.66
N PHE A 42 -2.68 -12.03 -4.38
CA PHE A 42 -1.90 -10.87 -3.94
C PHE A 42 -0.47 -10.91 -4.48
N VAL A 43 -0.02 -9.75 -4.96
CA VAL A 43 1.38 -9.46 -5.28
C VAL A 43 1.79 -8.23 -4.47
N PHE A 44 2.74 -8.42 -3.56
CA PHE A 44 3.32 -7.38 -2.72
C PHE A 44 4.57 -6.83 -3.39
N GLU A 45 4.61 -5.52 -3.59
CA GLU A 45 5.76 -4.81 -4.17
C GLU A 45 6.59 -4.18 -3.06
N TYR A 46 7.77 -4.74 -2.85
CA TYR A 46 8.77 -4.21 -1.94
C TYR A 46 9.88 -3.49 -2.70
N SER A 47 10.64 -2.65 -2.00
CA SER A 47 11.80 -1.94 -2.57
C SER A 47 12.88 -2.86 -3.14
N ASP A 48 12.96 -4.10 -2.67
CA ASP A 48 13.93 -5.12 -3.07
C ASP A 48 13.35 -6.18 -4.03
N GLY A 49 12.06 -6.10 -4.36
CA GLY A 49 11.41 -6.96 -5.35
C GLY A 49 9.97 -7.32 -5.02
N ASN A 50 9.33 -8.04 -5.94
CA ASN A 50 7.93 -8.44 -5.83
C ASN A 50 7.81 -9.86 -5.27
N THR A 51 6.77 -10.13 -4.50
CA THR A 51 6.50 -11.45 -3.92
C THR A 51 5.00 -11.67 -3.76
N THR A 52 4.58 -12.94 -3.71
CA THR A 52 3.20 -13.33 -3.39
C THR A 52 2.97 -13.58 -1.90
N ASP A 53 4.05 -13.59 -1.11
CA ASP A 53 3.99 -13.82 0.33
C ASP A 53 4.20 -12.48 1.05
N TYR A 54 3.30 -12.14 1.97
CA TYR A 54 3.45 -10.93 2.77
C TYR A 54 4.59 -11.10 3.78
N LYS A 55 5.62 -10.24 3.69
CA LYS A 55 6.82 -10.26 4.53
C LYS A 55 6.84 -9.15 5.60
N GLY A 56 5.70 -8.51 5.85
CA GLY A 56 5.61 -7.32 6.71
C GLY A 56 5.64 -6.02 5.91
N ASP A 57 5.70 -4.87 6.59
CA ASP A 57 5.62 -3.55 5.92
C ASP A 57 6.96 -2.93 5.54
N LEU A 58 8.08 -3.50 6.02
CA LEU A 58 9.38 -2.89 5.77
C LEU A 58 9.69 -2.96 4.27
N GLY A 59 9.85 -1.80 3.65
CA GLY A 59 10.09 -1.69 2.21
C GLY A 59 8.84 -1.88 1.35
N LEU A 60 7.67 -2.16 1.92
CA LEU A 60 6.42 -2.31 1.16
C LEU A 60 6.01 -0.98 0.55
N GLN A 61 5.85 -0.95 -0.77
CA GLN A 61 5.43 0.23 -1.51
C GLN A 61 3.92 0.22 -1.77
N HIS A 62 3.40 -0.94 -2.19
CA HIS A 62 1.98 -1.19 -2.44
C HIS A 62 1.75 -2.69 -2.66
N ALA A 63 0.48 -3.09 -2.78
CA ALA A 63 0.14 -4.43 -3.24
C ALA A 63 -0.88 -4.37 -4.38
N PHE A 64 -0.88 -5.40 -5.20
CA PHE A 64 -1.90 -5.66 -6.19
C PHE A 64 -2.67 -6.93 -5.84
N CYS A 65 -3.95 -6.97 -6.19
CA CYS A 65 -4.77 -8.17 -6.08
C CYS A 65 -5.80 -8.18 -7.21
N THR A 66 -6.31 -9.37 -7.52
CA THR A 66 -7.45 -9.52 -8.42
C THR A 66 -8.73 -9.58 -7.60
N ASN A 67 -9.74 -8.82 -7.97
CA ASN A 67 -11.07 -8.98 -7.40
C ASN A 67 -11.83 -10.06 -8.18
N THR A 68 -12.28 -11.12 -7.51
CA THR A 68 -13.02 -12.19 -8.20
C THR A 68 -14.41 -11.78 -8.66
N GLU A 69 -14.99 -10.73 -8.06
CA GLU A 69 -16.37 -10.29 -8.34
C GLU A 69 -16.51 -9.61 -9.71
N ASP A 70 -15.46 -8.92 -10.17
CA ASP A 70 -15.45 -8.23 -11.47
C ASP A 70 -14.19 -8.47 -12.31
N ASN A 71 -13.31 -9.36 -11.85
CA ASN A 71 -12.07 -9.75 -12.50
C ASN A 71 -11.11 -8.57 -12.79
N ALA A 72 -11.25 -7.47 -12.04
CA ALA A 72 -10.39 -6.30 -12.17
C ALA A 72 -9.18 -6.36 -11.22
N THR A 73 -8.11 -5.67 -11.61
CA THR A 73 -6.92 -5.52 -10.76
C THR A 73 -7.08 -4.31 -9.85
N TYR A 74 -6.76 -4.50 -8.58
CA TYR A 74 -6.82 -3.45 -7.56
C TYR A 74 -5.43 -3.19 -6.99
N ARG A 75 -5.08 -1.91 -6.85
CA ARG A 75 -3.90 -1.43 -6.15
C ARG A 75 -4.28 -0.97 -4.74
N LEU A 76 -3.57 -1.53 -3.76
CA LEU A 76 -3.73 -1.27 -2.33
C LEU A 76 -2.57 -0.41 -1.84
N SER A 77 -2.88 0.63 -1.07
CA SER A 77 -1.86 1.37 -0.32
C SER A 77 -1.30 0.51 0.84
N PRO A 78 -0.10 0.81 1.37
CA PRO A 78 0.43 0.10 2.54
C PRO A 78 -0.56 0.08 3.72
N GLY A 79 -1.27 1.18 3.98
CA GLY A 79 -2.29 1.22 5.04
C GLY A 79 -3.46 0.26 4.80
N SER A 80 -3.90 0.10 3.54
CA SER A 80 -4.93 -0.88 3.18
C SER A 80 -4.42 -2.32 3.34
N VAL A 81 -3.17 -2.58 2.96
CA VAL A 81 -2.52 -3.89 3.16
C VAL A 81 -2.51 -4.27 4.64
N ARG A 82 -2.11 -3.36 5.52
CA ARG A 82 -2.14 -3.57 6.97
C ARG A 82 -3.55 -3.78 7.51
N GLY A 83 -4.52 -3.03 7.02
CA GLY A 83 -5.94 -3.22 7.36
C GLY A 83 -6.41 -4.63 7.04
N ILE A 84 -6.08 -5.15 5.86
CA ILE A 84 -6.39 -6.53 5.46
C ILE A 84 -5.62 -7.54 6.31
N ALA A 85 -4.32 -7.32 6.54
CA ALA A 85 -3.50 -8.19 7.37
C ALA A 85 -4.08 -8.31 8.79
N TYR A 86 -4.45 -7.19 9.41
CA TYR A 86 -5.10 -7.17 10.71
C TYR A 86 -6.46 -7.91 10.69
N ALA A 87 -7.32 -7.58 9.71
CA ALA A 87 -8.65 -8.18 9.57
C ALA A 87 -8.62 -9.70 9.36
N THR A 88 -7.60 -10.20 8.65
CA THR A 88 -7.47 -11.62 8.25
C THR A 88 -6.42 -12.37 9.05
N LYS A 89 -5.86 -11.78 10.11
CA LYS A 89 -4.77 -12.34 10.92
C LYS A 89 -3.56 -12.78 10.07
N GLY A 90 -3.20 -11.94 9.09
CA GLY A 90 -2.05 -12.11 8.20
C GLY A 90 -2.26 -13.10 7.06
N THR A 91 -3.44 -13.72 6.94
CA THR A 91 -3.69 -14.74 5.90
C THR A 91 -4.03 -14.16 4.53
N PHE A 92 -4.46 -12.89 4.47
CA PHE A 92 -4.98 -12.23 3.26
C PHE A 92 -6.14 -12.99 2.60
N LYS A 93 -6.88 -13.76 3.40
CA LYS A 93 -8.04 -14.53 2.95
C LYS A 93 -9.26 -14.13 3.77
N PHE A 94 -10.25 -13.57 3.10
CA PHE A 94 -11.55 -13.34 3.69
C PHE A 94 -12.41 -14.59 3.57
N ASN A 95 -13.25 -14.83 4.58
CA ASN A 95 -14.21 -15.95 4.56
C ASN A 95 -15.49 -15.62 3.78
N GLU A 96 -15.68 -14.34 3.45
CA GLU A 96 -16.82 -13.82 2.70
C GLU A 96 -16.39 -12.62 1.86
N THR A 97 -17.15 -12.31 0.81
CA THR A 97 -17.00 -11.07 0.02
C THR A 97 -17.11 -9.86 0.95
N ILE A 98 -16.17 -8.92 0.88
CA ILE A 98 -16.25 -7.62 1.56
C ILE A 98 -16.76 -6.55 0.59
N GLN A 99 -16.78 -5.29 0.99
CA GLN A 99 -17.12 -4.17 0.11
C GLN A 99 -15.98 -3.15 0.09
N THR A 100 -15.83 -2.46 -1.04
CA THR A 100 -14.87 -1.37 -1.17
C THR A 100 -15.42 -0.20 -1.98
N THR A 101 -14.98 1.00 -1.67
CA THR A 101 -15.04 2.13 -2.60
C THR A 101 -13.72 2.26 -3.34
N ARG A 102 -13.78 2.64 -4.62
CA ARG A 102 -12.62 2.65 -5.51
C ARG A 102 -12.56 3.88 -6.39
N TYR A 103 -11.40 4.11 -7.00
CA TYR A 103 -11.23 5.08 -8.08
C TYR A 103 -10.41 4.45 -9.20
N LYS A 104 -10.67 4.84 -10.45
CA LYS A 104 -9.83 4.41 -11.57
C LYS A 104 -8.49 5.14 -11.50
N LEU A 105 -7.38 4.42 -11.58
CA LEU A 105 -6.06 5.05 -11.77
C LEU A 105 -5.97 5.53 -13.21
N THR A 106 -5.57 6.79 -13.41
CA THR A 106 -5.51 7.46 -14.72
C THR A 106 -4.87 6.58 -15.78
N ASP A 107 -5.57 6.40 -16.91
CA ASP A 107 -5.12 5.64 -18.09
C ASP A 107 -4.72 4.17 -17.83
N SER A 108 -5.22 3.56 -16.75
CA SER A 108 -5.00 2.13 -16.45
C SER A 108 -6.33 1.40 -16.21
N ASP A 109 -6.33 0.08 -16.43
CA ASP A 109 -7.42 -0.81 -16.02
C ASP A 109 -7.30 -1.27 -14.55
N VAL A 110 -6.55 -0.50 -13.74
CA VAL A 110 -6.32 -0.76 -12.33
C VAL A 110 -7.17 0.21 -11.49
N PHE A 111 -7.82 -0.33 -10.47
CA PHE A 111 -8.57 0.45 -9.50
C PHE A 111 -7.78 0.66 -8.21
N GLY A 112 -7.82 1.85 -7.65
CA GLY A 112 -7.28 2.15 -6.34
C GLY A 112 -8.35 1.96 -5.29
N VAL A 113 -8.01 1.30 -4.18
CA VAL A 113 -8.90 1.17 -3.01
C VAL A 113 -8.87 2.44 -2.17
N LEU A 114 -10.05 2.93 -1.78
CA LEU A 114 -10.20 4.06 -0.85
C LEU A 114 -10.56 3.59 0.55
N VAL A 115 -11.70 2.90 0.66
CA VAL A 115 -12.21 2.40 1.95
C VAL A 115 -12.72 0.98 1.76
N MET A 116 -12.57 0.16 2.79
CA MET A 116 -13.05 -1.22 2.82
C MET A 116 -14.04 -1.41 3.97
N TYR A 117 -15.02 -2.27 3.77
CA TYR A 117 -16.07 -2.57 4.74
C TYR A 117 -16.36 -4.07 4.75
N TYR A 118 -16.58 -4.64 5.92
CA TYR A 118 -17.27 -5.93 6.03
C TYR A 118 -18.72 -5.81 5.49
N LYS A 119 -19.36 -6.93 5.16
CA LYS A 119 -20.75 -6.95 4.66
C LYS A 119 -21.76 -6.35 5.62
N ASN A 120 -21.48 -6.40 6.92
CA ASN A 120 -22.30 -5.75 7.95
C ASN A 120 -22.15 -4.21 7.99
N GLY A 121 -21.31 -3.63 7.12
CA GLY A 121 -21.05 -2.20 7.02
C GLY A 121 -19.95 -1.68 7.95
N THR A 122 -19.38 -2.51 8.83
CA THR A 122 -18.24 -2.12 9.67
C THR A 122 -17.01 -1.86 8.80
N GLU A 123 -16.36 -0.72 9.00
CA GLU A 123 -15.16 -0.35 8.25
C GLU A 123 -13.97 -1.24 8.62
N ILE A 124 -13.25 -1.69 7.59
CA ILE A 124 -11.90 -2.25 7.71
C ILE A 124 -10.95 -1.06 7.58
N LYS A 125 -10.57 -0.48 8.72
CA LYS A 125 -9.71 0.71 8.75
C LYS A 125 -8.40 0.46 8.00
N SER A 126 -8.02 1.41 7.15
CA SER A 126 -6.63 1.54 6.70
C SER A 126 -5.76 1.87 7.90
N LEU A 127 -4.75 1.05 8.19
CA LEU A 127 -3.89 1.26 9.36
C LEU A 127 -2.68 2.09 8.95
N ASP A 128 -2.63 3.34 9.40
CA ASP A 128 -1.45 4.20 9.28
C ASP A 128 -0.92 4.52 10.68
N ILE A 129 0.40 4.42 10.87
CA ILE A 129 1.05 4.72 12.15
C ILE A 129 0.84 6.18 12.56
N SER A 130 0.60 7.07 11.59
CA SER A 130 0.26 8.48 11.88
C SER A 130 -1.19 8.70 12.27
N ASP A 131 -2.07 7.68 12.20
CA ASP A 131 -3.46 7.82 12.60
C ASP A 131 -3.61 7.88 14.14
N ASN A 132 -4.19 8.97 14.61
CA ASN A 132 -4.41 9.21 16.04
C ASN A 132 -5.63 8.44 16.57
N ASP A 133 -6.51 7.93 15.71
CA ASP A 133 -7.77 7.27 16.07
C ASP A 133 -7.69 5.73 16.03
N LEU A 134 -6.47 5.18 16.10
CA LEU A 134 -6.26 3.74 16.25
C LEU A 134 -6.61 3.26 17.66
N THR A 135 -7.32 2.13 17.72
CA THR A 135 -7.55 1.40 18.98
C THR A 135 -6.24 0.84 19.54
N ALA A 136 -6.21 0.47 20.83
CA ALA A 136 -5.03 -0.13 21.45
C ALA A 136 -4.58 -1.40 20.71
N ASP A 137 -5.50 -2.29 20.36
CA ASP A 137 -5.22 -3.53 19.63
C ASP A 137 -4.66 -3.26 18.22
N GLN A 138 -5.17 -2.23 17.54
CA GLN A 138 -4.65 -1.81 16.23
C GLN A 138 -3.27 -1.16 16.33
N ARG A 139 -2.97 -0.47 17.44
CA ARG A 139 -1.62 0.04 17.70
C ARG A 139 -0.65 -1.08 18.01
N GLN A 140 -1.09 -2.12 18.72
CA GLN A 140 -0.26 -3.27 19.04
C GLN A 140 0.21 -4.02 17.78
N TYR A 141 -0.57 -4.00 16.69
CA TYR A 141 -0.11 -4.49 15.38
C TYR A 141 1.20 -3.79 14.93
N PHE A 142 1.37 -2.51 15.26
CA PHE A 142 2.60 -1.77 14.97
C PHE A 142 3.73 -2.04 15.98
N ASP A 143 3.42 -2.47 17.20
CA ASP A 143 4.43 -2.80 18.22
C ASP A 143 5.13 -4.13 17.88
N ASP A 144 4.36 -5.17 17.54
CA ASP A 144 4.91 -6.44 17.04
C ASP A 144 5.68 -6.22 15.72
N TYR A 145 5.22 -5.28 14.89
CA TYR A 145 5.90 -4.88 13.66
C TYR A 145 7.23 -4.15 13.92
N ASN A 146 7.28 -3.21 14.87
CA ASN A 146 8.51 -2.50 15.21
C ASN A 146 9.58 -3.47 15.74
N GLN A 147 9.15 -4.48 16.51
CA GLN A 147 10.02 -5.56 16.95
C GLN A 147 10.55 -6.37 15.76
N GLN A 148 9.68 -6.88 14.87
CA GLN A 148 10.10 -7.64 13.68
C GLN A 148 11.00 -6.81 12.74
N ARG A 149 10.75 -5.50 12.63
CA ARG A 149 11.58 -4.57 11.88
C ARG A 149 12.96 -4.40 12.50
N GLN A 150 13.07 -4.31 13.82
CA GLN A 150 14.36 -4.26 14.50
C GLN A 150 15.13 -5.56 14.30
N GLU A 151 14.48 -6.71 14.47
CA GLU A 151 15.09 -8.04 14.25
C GLU A 151 15.60 -8.19 12.81
N TYR A 152 14.84 -7.74 11.80
CA TYR A 152 15.29 -7.72 10.40
C TYR A 152 16.51 -6.81 10.18
N LEU A 153 16.49 -5.58 10.72
CA LEU A 153 17.61 -4.64 10.55
C LEU A 153 18.89 -5.17 11.21
N GLU A 154 18.75 -5.81 12.37
CA GLU A 154 19.86 -6.48 13.05
C GLU A 154 20.41 -7.65 12.22
N GLN A 155 19.52 -8.46 11.62
CA GLN A 155 19.93 -9.56 10.75
C GLN A 155 20.61 -9.07 9.47
N GLN A 156 20.08 -8.03 8.82
CA GLN A 156 20.69 -7.47 7.62
C GLN A 156 22.06 -6.85 7.92
N THR A 157 22.19 -6.18 9.06
CA THR A 157 23.47 -5.64 9.53
C THR A 157 24.45 -6.77 9.84
N ALA A 158 23.99 -7.89 10.43
CA ALA A 158 24.80 -9.06 10.68
C ALA A 158 25.28 -9.72 9.38
N ASP A 159 24.39 -9.87 8.39
CA ASP A 159 24.71 -10.43 7.08
C ASP A 159 25.67 -9.52 6.28
N GLU A 160 25.52 -8.19 6.37
CA GLU A 160 26.47 -7.23 5.79
C GLU A 160 27.85 -7.33 6.47
N ILE A 161 27.89 -7.39 7.80
CA ILE A 161 29.15 -7.57 8.57
C ILE A 161 29.83 -8.90 8.18
N ASP A 162 29.06 -9.99 8.06
CA ASP A 162 29.60 -11.29 7.66
C ASP A 162 30.08 -11.30 6.20
N SER A 163 29.41 -10.58 5.30
CA SER A 163 29.87 -10.40 3.93
C SER A 163 31.17 -9.57 3.83
N MET A 164 31.30 -8.53 4.68
CA MET A 164 32.52 -7.72 4.76
C MET A 164 33.66 -8.48 5.44
N SER A 165 33.39 -9.28 6.47
CA SER A 165 34.39 -10.11 7.16
C SER A 165 34.87 -11.26 6.27
N SER A 166 33.99 -11.85 5.47
CA SER A 166 34.36 -12.87 4.48
C SER A 166 35.15 -12.29 3.31
N GLN A 167 34.85 -11.08 2.83
CA GLN A 167 35.70 -10.39 1.86
C GLN A 167 37.07 -9.97 2.42
N GLN A 168 37.12 -9.49 3.67
CA GLN A 168 38.39 -9.19 4.33
C GLN A 168 39.23 -10.45 4.54
N SER A 169 38.65 -11.55 5.05
CA SER A 169 39.39 -12.81 5.23
C SER A 169 39.92 -13.40 3.90
N TYR A 170 39.16 -13.24 2.81
CA TYR A 170 39.64 -13.58 1.46
C TYR A 170 40.83 -12.73 1.03
N GLN A 171 40.81 -11.40 1.28
CA GLN A 171 41.95 -10.52 0.99
C GLN A 171 43.18 -10.82 1.86
N TYR A 172 42.98 -11.17 3.13
CA TYR A 172 44.06 -11.54 4.06
C TYR A 172 44.77 -12.84 3.66
N SER A 173 44.06 -13.80 3.06
CA SER A 173 44.66 -15.07 2.63
C SER A 173 45.62 -14.94 1.44
N HIS A 174 45.63 -13.77 0.77
CA HIS A 174 46.37 -13.55 -0.48
C HIS A 174 47.47 -12.47 -0.45
N GLN A 175 47.76 -11.82 0.68
CA GLN A 175 48.84 -10.82 0.74
C GLN A 175 49.89 -11.12 1.83
N LYS A 176 51.05 -11.63 1.40
CA LYS A 176 52.28 -11.84 2.18
C LYS A 176 53.08 -10.53 2.42
N SER A 177 52.45 -9.47 2.88
CA SER A 177 53.18 -8.25 3.25
C SER A 177 52.54 -7.59 4.45
N HIS A 178 53.36 -7.26 5.46
CA HIS A 178 52.94 -6.65 6.72
C HIS A 178 51.88 -5.57 6.53
N GLN A 179 50.66 -5.84 7.00
CA GLN A 179 49.55 -4.92 6.94
C GLN A 179 49.14 -4.48 8.34
N SER A 180 48.79 -3.21 8.43
CA SER A 180 48.08 -2.64 9.56
C SER A 180 46.89 -1.85 9.07
N GLY A 181 45.82 -1.84 9.86
CA GLY A 181 44.56 -1.25 9.44
C GLY A 181 43.59 -1.06 10.60
N LEU A 182 42.55 -0.29 10.32
CA LEU A 182 41.44 -0.07 11.22
C LEU A 182 40.30 -1.01 10.81
N ILE A 183 39.77 -1.74 11.78
CA ILE A 183 38.55 -2.55 11.66
C ILE A 183 37.44 -1.78 12.37
N PHE A 184 36.31 -1.63 11.70
CA PHE A 184 35.12 -0.98 12.23
C PHE A 184 34.07 -2.06 12.49
N GLY A 185 33.57 -2.14 13.73
CA GLY A 185 32.53 -3.10 14.12
C GLY A 185 31.51 -2.50 15.09
N SER A 186 30.45 -3.25 15.38
CA SER A 186 29.33 -2.84 16.25
C SER A 186 29.73 -2.44 17.67
N HIS A 187 30.95 -2.79 18.11
CA HIS A 187 31.49 -2.48 19.43
C HIS A 187 32.61 -1.42 19.41
N GLY A 188 32.82 -0.74 18.27
CA GLY A 188 33.80 0.35 18.11
C GLY A 188 34.87 0.07 17.07
N VAL A 189 35.93 0.89 17.11
CA VAL A 189 37.06 0.84 16.15
C VAL A 189 38.24 0.11 16.78
N GLY A 190 38.70 -0.97 16.14
CA GLY A 190 39.89 -1.73 16.53
C GLY A 190 41.04 -1.52 15.55
N TYR A 191 42.28 -1.47 16.04
CA TYR A 191 43.48 -1.43 15.19
C TYR A 191 44.18 -2.78 15.22
N TYR A 192 44.58 -3.30 14.06
CA TYR A 192 45.41 -4.50 13.98
C TYR A 192 46.70 -4.21 13.23
N ARG A 193 47.72 -5.03 13.52
CA ARG A 193 49.00 -5.07 12.82
C ARG A 193 49.51 -6.50 12.78
N SER A 194 49.85 -7.00 11.59
CA SER A 194 50.48 -8.31 11.41
C SER A 194 51.99 -8.21 11.60
N PHE A 195 52.57 -9.12 12.41
CA PHE A 195 54.03 -9.27 12.57
C PHE A 195 54.61 -10.23 11.54
#